data_AF-A0A179EX38-F1
#
_entry.id   AF-A0A179EX38-F1
#
_cell.length_a   1.000
_cell.length_b   1.000
_cell.length_c   1.000
_cell.angle_alpha   90.00
_cell.angle_beta   90.00
_cell.angle_gamma   90.00
#
_symmetry.space_group_name_H-M   'P 1'
#
loop_
_entity.id
_entity.type
_entity.pdbx_description
1 polymer ?
#
loop_
_entity_poly.entity_id
_entity_poly.type
_entity_poly.pdbx_seq_one_letter_code
_entity_poly.pdbx_strand_id
1 'polypeptide(L)'
;MALTVGILAACVTSSHTTAGKGLHSTSNPNDLVSVRIPASTSMIYDAFDATLNGTSGDRKFSIAIQNNVGMVTQGNRTTQVVVSKQISWSPRTLYAIIGTDTEAILMGWVYCQGGLLTTLWLEDTTGTTGFTSSTVTGTCSVSNTGVNVPFKTANTLVSVRLPPSYPTIDGGTKLSLQPNVVGSVTLNNQPYSLIPFAIVDCSNCGSSVNGGWVEVHSVISSKKANNVCLGIFYLPVIHTPSISLEYVNCFSYNVSRQTFSATYTIPSNLKSLQLLSNVPPIGATPPLPFQGLRAKLS
;
A
#
# COMPACT_ATOMS: atom_id res chain seq x y z
N MET A 1 -8.55 -17.66 -68.40
CA MET A 1 -7.36 -17.77 -67.55
C MET A 1 -7.78 -17.46 -66.13
N ALA A 2 -7.91 -18.49 -65.29
CA ALA A 2 -8.34 -18.37 -63.90
C ALA A 2 -7.12 -18.27 -62.99
N LEU A 3 -7.10 -17.27 -62.11
CA LEU A 3 -6.04 -17.01 -61.15
C LEU A 3 -6.45 -17.60 -59.80
N THR A 4 -5.82 -18.72 -59.40
CA THR A 4 -6.06 -19.38 -58.12
C THR A 4 -5.15 -18.77 -57.06
N VAL A 5 -5.74 -18.19 -56.01
CA VAL A 5 -5.04 -17.65 -54.83
C VAL A 5 -4.90 -18.78 -53.80
N GLY A 6 -3.67 -19.20 -53.51
CA GLY A 6 -3.35 -20.16 -52.46
C GLY A 6 -3.01 -19.45 -51.15
N ILE A 7 -3.82 -19.64 -50.12
CA ILE A 7 -3.55 -19.17 -48.75
C ILE A 7 -2.84 -20.32 -48.00
N LEU A 8 -1.56 -20.13 -47.64
CA LEU A 8 -0.84 -21.02 -46.73
C LEU A 8 -1.16 -20.62 -45.28
N ALA A 9 -1.81 -21.53 -44.54
CA ALA A 9 -1.97 -21.42 -43.10
C ALA A 9 -0.76 -22.07 -42.41
N ALA A 10 0.05 -21.25 -41.71
CA ALA A 10 1.12 -21.74 -40.85
C ALA A 10 0.58 -21.92 -39.42
N CYS A 11 0.49 -23.17 -38.96
CA CYS A 11 0.25 -23.51 -37.57
C CYS A 11 1.50 -23.17 -36.74
N VAL A 12 1.46 -22.06 -36.00
CA VAL A 12 2.47 -21.76 -34.98
C VAL A 12 2.06 -22.45 -33.69
N THR A 13 2.72 -23.56 -33.36
CA THR A 13 2.60 -24.21 -32.06
C THR A 13 3.28 -23.34 -31.00
N SER A 14 2.47 -22.66 -30.19
CA SER A 14 2.90 -21.97 -28.97
C SER A 14 3.44 -22.99 -27.96
N SER A 15 4.75 -23.01 -27.77
CA SER A 15 5.41 -23.74 -26.67
C SER A 15 5.01 -23.14 -25.32
N HIS A 16 4.27 -23.91 -24.52
CA HIS A 16 3.97 -23.58 -23.13
C HIS A 16 5.26 -23.45 -22.32
N THR A 17 5.53 -22.24 -21.83
CA THR A 17 6.55 -21.95 -20.82
C THR A 17 6.18 -22.68 -19.53
N THR A 18 7.06 -23.55 -19.06
CA THR A 18 6.95 -24.27 -17.80
C THR A 18 6.84 -23.30 -16.62
N ALA A 19 5.74 -23.42 -15.88
CA ALA A 19 5.52 -22.72 -14.62
C ALA A 19 6.69 -22.97 -13.66
N GLY A 20 7.30 -21.89 -13.17
CA GLY A 20 8.33 -21.97 -12.15
C GLY A 20 7.79 -22.67 -10.90
N LYS A 21 8.62 -23.53 -10.29
CA LYS A 21 8.37 -24.21 -9.01
C LYS A 21 7.68 -23.25 -8.05
N GLY A 22 6.40 -23.52 -7.79
CA GLY A 22 5.55 -22.70 -6.93
C GLY A 22 6.17 -22.57 -5.55
N LEU A 23 6.13 -21.35 -5.01
CA LEU A 23 6.20 -21.14 -3.56
C LEU A 23 5.13 -22.06 -2.93
N HIS A 24 5.56 -23.07 -2.19
CA HIS A 24 4.64 -23.98 -1.51
C HIS A 24 3.75 -23.16 -0.57
N SER A 25 2.45 -23.13 -0.87
CA SER A 25 1.41 -22.61 0.02
C SER A 25 1.32 -23.56 1.21
N THR A 26 1.75 -23.07 2.36
CA THR A 26 1.43 -23.67 3.65
C THR A 26 0.11 -23.03 4.12
N SER A 27 -0.79 -23.85 4.66
CA SER A 27 -2.16 -23.46 4.99
C SER A 27 -2.28 -22.81 6.38
N ASN A 28 -1.17 -22.35 6.98
CA ASN A 28 -1.18 -21.83 8.33
C ASN A 28 -1.26 -20.30 8.28
N PRO A 29 -2.27 -19.66 8.88
CA PRO A 29 -2.37 -18.20 8.94
C PRO A 29 -1.21 -17.53 9.71
N ASN A 30 -0.31 -18.32 10.31
CA ASN A 30 0.95 -17.85 10.88
C ASN A 30 2.14 -17.87 9.91
N ASP A 31 1.91 -18.21 8.65
CA ASP A 31 3.00 -18.32 7.68
C ASP A 31 3.57 -16.94 7.36
N LEU A 32 4.89 -16.85 7.54
CA LEU A 32 5.68 -15.68 7.21
C LEU A 32 6.22 -15.83 5.80
N VAL A 33 5.93 -14.86 4.94
CA VAL A 33 6.53 -14.75 3.61
C VAL A 33 7.79 -13.90 3.74
N SER A 34 8.97 -14.49 3.45
CA SER A 34 10.21 -13.72 3.45
C SER A 34 10.36 -12.88 2.18
N VAL A 35 10.58 -11.58 2.36
CA VAL A 35 10.80 -10.62 1.27
C VAL A 35 12.19 -10.02 1.41
N ARG A 36 13.00 -10.10 0.34
CA ARG A 36 14.29 -9.43 0.29
C ARG A 36 14.08 -7.97 -0.12
N ILE A 37 14.50 -7.06 0.75
CA ILE A 37 14.63 -5.64 0.44
C ILE A 37 16.04 -5.43 -0.10
N PRO A 38 16.22 -4.94 -1.34
CA PRO A 38 17.55 -4.60 -1.84
C PRO A 38 18.09 -3.37 -1.13
N ALA A 39 19.41 -3.27 -1.00
CA ALA A 39 20.03 -2.01 -0.62
C ALA A 39 19.84 -1.00 -1.78
N SER A 40 19.21 0.13 -1.50
CA SER A 40 19.06 1.21 -2.46
C SER A 40 19.11 2.57 -1.77
N THR A 41 19.31 3.61 -2.58
CA THR A 41 19.05 4.99 -2.19
C THR A 41 18.24 5.60 -3.30
N SER A 42 17.00 5.97 -2.99
CA SER A 42 16.09 6.65 -3.89
C SER A 42 15.80 8.04 -3.37
N MET A 43 15.68 9.00 -4.27
CA MET A 43 15.29 10.35 -3.91
C MET A 43 13.77 10.46 -3.94
N ILE A 44 13.18 10.86 -2.81
CA ILE A 44 11.78 11.27 -2.75
C ILE A 44 11.74 12.78 -2.92
N TYR A 45 10.96 13.21 -3.90
CA TYR A 45 10.75 14.60 -4.27
C TYR A 45 9.36 15.01 -3.82
N ASP A 46 9.27 15.97 -2.92
CA ASP A 46 8.01 16.52 -2.43
C ASP A 46 7.98 18.04 -2.54
N ALA A 47 6.77 18.58 -2.68
CA ALA A 47 6.54 20.03 -2.77
C ALA A 47 6.37 20.70 -1.39
N PHE A 48 6.63 19.97 -0.31
CA PHE A 48 6.48 20.44 1.06
C PHE A 48 7.57 19.88 1.97
N ASP A 49 7.88 20.62 3.02
CA ASP A 49 8.77 20.21 4.11
C ASP A 49 7.93 20.04 5.37
N ALA A 50 7.97 18.85 5.99
CA ALA A 50 7.35 18.56 7.26
C ALA A 50 8.37 18.28 8.37
N THR A 51 8.16 18.95 9.50
CA THR A 51 8.73 18.63 10.80
C THR A 51 7.60 18.16 11.72
N LEU A 52 7.67 16.90 12.15
CA LEU A 52 6.62 16.21 12.91
C LEU A 52 7.24 15.65 14.18
N ASN A 53 6.69 15.99 15.35
CA ASN A 53 7.17 15.47 16.62
C ASN A 53 5.98 15.13 17.51
N GLY A 54 5.95 13.94 18.09
CA GLY A 54 4.91 13.60 19.05
C GLY A 54 5.16 12.29 19.77
N THR A 55 4.40 12.06 20.84
CA THR A 55 4.49 10.85 21.66
C THR A 55 3.10 10.46 22.18
N SER A 56 2.84 9.16 22.29
CA SER A 56 1.61 8.64 22.89
C SER A 56 1.64 8.82 24.41
N GLY A 57 0.48 8.90 25.06
CA GLY A 57 0.39 9.06 26.51
C GLY A 57 1.07 7.91 27.29
N ASP A 58 1.05 6.70 26.74
CA ASP A 58 1.71 5.51 27.28
C ASP A 58 3.18 5.35 26.85
N ARG A 59 3.69 6.29 26.03
CA ARG A 59 5.06 6.33 25.49
C ARG A 59 5.48 5.10 24.68
N LYS A 60 4.52 4.26 24.26
CA LYS A 60 4.81 3.14 23.35
C LYS A 60 5.06 3.60 21.92
N PHE A 61 4.56 4.78 21.56
CA PHE A 61 4.70 5.32 20.21
C PHE A 61 5.28 6.72 20.26
N SER A 62 6.28 6.97 19.42
CA SER A 62 6.78 8.32 19.19
C SER A 62 7.19 8.51 17.74
N ILE A 63 7.24 9.77 17.33
CA ILE A 63 7.66 10.19 16.00
C ILE A 63 8.53 11.43 16.15
N ALA A 64 9.64 11.47 15.42
CA ALA A 64 10.53 12.61 15.33
C ALA A 64 11.05 12.70 13.89
N ILE A 65 10.44 13.59 13.11
CA ILE A 65 10.76 13.84 11.70
C ILE A 65 11.15 15.31 11.55
N GLN A 66 12.22 15.55 10.81
CA GLN A 66 12.67 16.88 10.41
C GLN A 66 13.02 16.82 8.92
N ASN A 67 12.58 17.81 8.14
CA ASN A 67 12.86 17.87 6.70
C ASN A 67 12.41 16.58 5.98
N ASN A 68 11.18 16.11 6.24
CA ASN A 68 10.58 14.87 5.71
C ASN A 68 11.33 13.56 6.00
N VAL A 69 12.36 13.53 6.86
CA VAL A 69 13.05 12.30 7.26
C VAL A 69 13.18 12.22 8.78
N GLY A 70 13.09 11.02 9.33
CA GLY A 70 13.27 10.85 10.76
C GLY A 70 13.00 9.44 11.23
N MET A 71 12.52 9.33 12.47
CA MET A 71 12.32 8.07 13.16
C MET A 71 10.90 7.95 13.67
N VAL A 72 10.37 6.73 13.61
CA VAL A 72 9.17 6.30 14.36
C VAL A 72 9.59 5.19 15.30
N THR A 73 9.19 5.30 16.56
CA THR A 73 9.43 4.26 17.57
C THR A 73 8.11 3.58 17.92
N GLN A 74 8.10 2.25 17.88
CA GLN A 74 7.01 1.36 18.29
C GLN A 74 7.54 0.40 19.36
N GLY A 75 7.28 0.69 20.63
CA GLY A 75 7.84 -0.04 21.77
C GLY A 75 9.37 0.07 21.82
N ASN A 76 10.06 -1.04 21.61
CA ASN A 76 11.53 -1.12 21.57
C ASN A 76 12.11 -1.05 20.15
N ARG A 77 11.25 -0.97 19.12
CA ARG A 77 11.66 -0.93 17.72
C ARG A 77 11.64 0.50 17.21
N THR A 78 12.68 0.89 16.48
CA THR A 78 12.78 2.21 15.85
C THR A 78 13.05 2.05 14.37
N THR A 79 12.22 2.67 13.56
CA THR A 79 12.25 2.58 12.10
C THR A 79 12.58 3.95 11.52
N GLN A 80 13.57 4.00 10.62
CA GLN A 80 13.80 5.21 9.83
C GLN A 80 12.67 5.35 8.81
N VAL A 81 12.02 6.51 8.81
CA VAL A 81 10.90 6.82 7.93
C VAL A 81 11.15 8.08 7.13
N VAL A 82 10.44 8.18 6.03
CA VAL A 82 10.32 9.38 5.21
C VAL A 82 8.85 9.72 5.04
N VAL A 83 8.54 11.02 5.05
CA VAL A 83 7.23 11.51 4.63
C VAL A 83 7.21 11.52 3.10
N SER A 84 6.23 10.83 2.52
CA SER A 84 6.15 10.60 1.08
C SER A 84 4.97 11.30 0.40
N LYS A 85 3.96 11.71 1.18
CA LYS A 85 2.78 12.43 0.68
C LYS A 85 2.14 13.29 1.75
N GLN A 86 1.55 14.41 1.31
CA GLN A 86 0.62 15.23 2.07
C GLN A 86 -0.79 15.10 1.47
N ILE A 87 -1.78 14.80 2.30
CA ILE A 87 -3.15 14.51 1.88
C ILE A 87 -4.11 15.39 2.68
N SER A 88 -4.83 16.29 2.01
CA SER A 88 -5.87 17.09 2.64
C SER A 88 -7.07 16.21 3.05
N TRP A 89 -7.49 16.32 4.31
CA TRP A 89 -8.56 15.48 4.89
C TRP A 89 -9.36 16.26 5.93
N SER A 90 -10.19 17.21 5.48
CA SER A 90 -10.82 18.20 6.36
C SER A 90 -11.48 17.58 7.62
N PRO A 91 -11.24 18.14 8.83
CA PRO A 91 -10.46 19.34 9.15
C PRO A 91 -8.95 19.08 9.36
N ARG A 92 -8.47 17.89 9.00
CA ARG A 92 -7.09 17.40 9.22
C ARG A 92 -6.27 17.43 7.93
N THR A 93 -4.98 17.20 8.09
CA THR A 93 -4.06 16.82 7.00
C THR A 93 -3.35 15.54 7.42
N LEU A 94 -3.23 14.60 6.50
CA LEU A 94 -2.53 13.33 6.71
C LEU A 94 -1.18 13.40 6.00
N TYR A 95 -0.14 12.93 6.68
CA TYR A 95 1.18 12.76 6.10
C TYR A 95 1.48 11.27 6.02
N ALA A 96 1.60 10.74 4.81
CA ALA A 96 1.92 9.34 4.60
C ALA A 96 3.41 9.11 4.84
N ILE A 97 3.74 8.20 5.74
CA ILE A 97 5.11 7.83 6.05
C ILE A 97 5.39 6.40 5.60
N ILE A 98 6.61 6.17 5.12
CA ILE A 98 7.12 4.84 4.77
C ILE A 98 8.52 4.67 5.35
N GLY A 99 8.85 3.47 5.78
CA GLY A 99 10.14 3.16 6.37
C GLY A 99 10.48 1.69 6.32
N THR A 100 11.74 1.37 6.57
CA THR A 100 12.20 -0.01 6.70
C THR A 100 13.23 -0.08 7.81
N ASP A 101 13.21 -1.19 8.54
CA ASP A 101 14.31 -1.58 9.42
C ASP A 101 14.70 -3.03 9.12
N THR A 102 15.44 -3.65 10.03
CA THR A 102 15.93 -5.02 9.86
C THR A 102 14.82 -6.07 9.94
N GLU A 103 13.66 -5.75 10.51
CA GLU A 103 12.60 -6.72 10.83
C GLU A 103 11.38 -6.56 9.92
N ALA A 104 11.01 -5.32 9.58
CA ALA A 104 9.81 -5.07 8.79
C ALA A 104 9.88 -3.82 7.91
N ILE A 105 8.87 -3.75 7.03
CA ILE A 105 8.50 -2.51 6.34
C ILE A 105 7.40 -1.85 7.18
N LEU A 106 7.51 -0.55 7.38
CA LEU A 106 6.55 0.29 8.08
C LEU A 106 5.85 1.22 7.07
N MET A 107 4.54 1.30 7.18
CA MET A 107 3.69 2.28 6.51
C MET A 107 2.82 2.96 7.56
N GLY A 108 2.47 4.23 7.37
CA GLY A 108 1.57 4.89 8.29
C GLY A 108 1.09 6.25 7.85
N TRP A 109 0.20 6.82 8.66
CA TRP A 109 -0.36 8.14 8.50
C TRP A 109 -0.22 8.94 9.80
N VAL A 110 0.34 10.14 9.66
CA VAL A 110 0.41 11.12 10.73
C VAL A 110 -0.71 12.12 10.54
N TYR A 111 -1.63 12.20 11.50
CA TYR A 111 -2.77 13.10 11.44
C TYR A 111 -2.44 14.39 12.17
N CYS A 112 -2.55 15.50 11.43
CA CYS A 112 -2.34 16.84 11.96
C CYS A 112 -3.62 17.67 11.85
N GLN A 113 -3.90 18.47 12.87
CA GLN A 113 -5.02 19.41 12.90
C GLN A 113 -4.57 20.72 13.55
N GLY A 114 -4.61 21.83 12.78
CA GLY A 114 -4.22 23.15 13.30
C GLY A 114 -2.77 23.21 13.82
N GLY A 115 -1.83 22.52 13.18
CA GLY A 115 -0.43 22.46 13.62
C GLY A 115 -0.17 21.50 14.78
N LEU A 116 -1.19 20.81 15.29
CA LEU A 116 -1.04 19.79 16.32
C LEU A 116 -1.05 18.39 15.71
N LEU A 117 -0.16 17.54 16.18
CA LEU A 117 -0.14 16.12 15.87
C LEU A 117 -1.13 15.42 16.81
N THR A 118 -2.14 14.74 16.27
CA THR A 118 -3.26 14.18 17.05
C THR A 118 -3.36 12.67 17.01
N THR A 119 -2.91 12.04 15.92
CA THR A 119 -3.04 10.59 15.73
C THR A 119 -1.87 10.05 14.92
N LEU A 120 -1.32 8.90 15.34
CA LEU A 120 -0.47 8.05 14.52
C LEU A 120 -1.25 6.80 14.16
N TRP A 121 -1.33 6.52 12.87
CA TRP A 121 -1.80 5.24 12.34
C TRP A 121 -0.62 4.50 11.74
N LEU A 122 -0.23 3.37 12.32
CA LEU A 122 0.95 2.61 11.92
C LEU A 122 0.58 1.18 11.55
N GLU A 123 1.17 0.70 10.46
CA GLU A 123 1.00 -0.64 9.91
C GLU A 123 2.37 -1.20 9.53
N ASP A 124 2.70 -2.38 10.04
CA ASP A 124 3.94 -3.06 9.67
C ASP A 124 3.71 -4.46 9.13
N THR A 125 4.70 -4.98 8.41
CA THR A 125 4.60 -6.28 7.76
C THR A 125 4.66 -7.47 8.72
N THR A 126 5.05 -7.30 9.99
CA THR A 126 5.09 -8.42 10.95
C THR A 126 3.72 -8.73 11.56
N GLY A 127 2.80 -7.77 11.50
CA GLY A 127 1.51 -7.81 12.20
C GLY A 127 1.62 -7.80 13.72
N THR A 128 2.82 -7.65 14.30
CA THR A 128 3.04 -7.73 15.76
C THR A 128 2.55 -6.51 16.50
N THR A 129 2.61 -5.33 15.89
CA THR A 129 2.00 -4.12 16.44
C THR A 129 0.51 -4.02 16.12
N GLY A 130 -0.01 -4.91 15.27
CA GLY A 130 -1.33 -4.75 14.65
C GLY A 130 -1.47 -3.40 13.95
N PHE A 131 -2.68 -3.10 13.48
CA PHE A 131 -3.06 -1.73 13.14
C PHE A 131 -3.09 -0.92 14.42
N THR A 132 -2.09 -0.07 14.62
CA THR A 132 -2.07 0.80 15.78
C THR A 132 -2.60 2.17 15.38
N SER A 133 -3.81 2.49 15.81
CA SER A 133 -4.26 3.87 15.94
C SER A 133 -3.97 4.35 17.35
N SER A 134 -2.97 5.23 17.51
CA SER A 134 -2.60 5.80 18.80
C SER A 134 -2.93 7.29 18.84
N THR A 135 -3.65 7.69 19.89
CA THR A 135 -3.72 9.09 20.28
C THR A 135 -2.34 9.54 20.76
N VAL A 136 -1.91 10.66 20.22
CA VAL A 136 -0.56 11.20 20.39
C VAL A 136 -0.68 12.71 20.57
N THR A 137 0.22 13.28 21.35
CA THR A 137 0.32 14.73 21.53
C THR A 137 1.64 15.19 20.94
N GLY A 138 1.59 16.27 20.17
CA GLY A 138 2.78 16.77 19.48
C GLY A 138 2.51 17.93 18.56
N THR A 139 3.47 18.24 17.72
CA THR A 139 3.45 19.35 16.76
C THR A 139 3.62 18.86 15.33
N CYS A 140 2.99 19.59 14.42
CA CYS A 140 3.21 19.49 12.99
C CYS A 140 3.55 20.90 12.47
N SER A 141 4.77 21.08 11.99
CA SER A 141 5.18 22.28 11.27
C SER A 141 5.44 21.91 9.82
N VAL A 142 4.68 22.51 8.90
CA VAL A 142 4.79 22.21 7.46
C VAL A 142 4.92 23.49 6.67
N SER A 143 5.86 23.53 5.74
CA SER A 143 6.04 24.61 4.78
C SER A 143 5.85 24.10 3.36
N ASN A 144 5.41 24.97 2.45
CA ASN A 144 5.28 24.65 1.01
C ASN A 144 6.62 24.78 0.26
N THR A 145 7.72 24.44 0.95
CA THR A 145 9.06 24.43 0.37
C THR A 145 9.34 23.04 -0.14
N GLY A 146 9.68 22.91 -1.42
CA GLY A 146 10.04 21.60 -1.97
C GLY A 146 11.33 21.07 -1.36
N VAL A 147 11.36 19.76 -1.07
CA VAL A 147 12.52 19.08 -0.49
C VAL A 147 12.82 17.78 -1.24
N ASN A 148 14.10 17.42 -1.22
CA ASN A 148 14.59 16.16 -1.78
C ASN A 148 15.20 15.34 -0.65
N VAL A 149 14.54 14.26 -0.25
CA VAL A 149 15.01 13.42 0.84
C VAL A 149 15.53 12.08 0.32
N PRO A 150 16.72 11.63 0.76
CA PRO A 150 17.19 10.30 0.43
C PRO A 150 16.43 9.27 1.27
N PHE A 151 15.68 8.40 0.60
CA PHE A 151 15.14 7.18 1.20
C PHE A 151 16.12 6.05 0.99
N LYS A 152 16.69 5.56 2.10
CA LYS A 152 17.71 4.50 2.10
C LYS A 152 17.11 3.21 2.61
N THR A 153 17.36 2.13 1.90
CA THR A 153 17.04 0.78 2.35
C THR A 153 18.32 -0.03 2.52
N ALA A 154 18.33 -0.94 3.50
CA ALA A 154 19.40 -1.90 3.67
C ALA A 154 19.09 -3.19 2.90
N ASN A 155 20.12 -3.93 2.50
CA ASN A 155 19.92 -5.29 1.99
C ASN A 155 19.54 -6.20 3.14
N THR A 156 18.25 -6.41 3.34
CA THR A 156 17.71 -7.19 4.46
C THR A 156 16.63 -8.16 3.99
N LEU A 157 16.38 -9.19 4.79
CA LEU A 157 15.26 -10.11 4.60
C LEU A 157 14.23 -9.83 5.69
N VAL A 158 13.08 -9.29 5.30
CA VAL A 158 11.97 -9.03 6.22
C VAL A 158 10.94 -10.13 6.15
N SER A 159 10.21 -10.32 7.25
CA SER A 159 9.07 -11.24 7.30
C SER A 159 7.78 -10.47 7.07
N VAL A 160 6.93 -11.00 6.19
CA VAL A 160 5.58 -10.49 5.93
C VAL A 160 4.57 -11.52 6.42
N ARG A 161 3.82 -11.17 7.46
CA ARG A 161 2.71 -11.97 7.99
C ARG A 161 1.48 -11.72 7.14
N LEU A 162 0.90 -12.79 6.60
CA LEU A 162 -0.36 -12.70 5.88
C LEU A 162 -1.52 -12.43 6.87
N PRO A 163 -2.49 -11.58 6.52
CA PRO A 163 -3.71 -11.46 7.30
C PRO A 163 -4.46 -12.80 7.38
N PRO A 164 -5.15 -13.10 8.49
CA PRO A 164 -5.89 -14.36 8.65
C PRO A 164 -7.09 -14.49 7.69
N SER A 165 -7.55 -13.37 7.13
CA SER A 165 -8.59 -13.32 6.10
C SER A 165 -8.36 -12.10 5.21
N TYR A 166 -8.56 -12.24 3.90
CA TYR A 166 -8.48 -11.15 2.93
C TYR A 166 -9.31 -11.45 1.68
N PRO A 167 -9.65 -10.42 0.88
CA PRO A 167 -10.42 -10.58 -0.35
C PRO A 167 -9.80 -11.55 -1.36
N THR A 168 -10.65 -12.32 -2.02
CA THR A 168 -10.27 -13.01 -3.26
C THR A 168 -10.42 -12.03 -4.42
N ILE A 169 -9.43 -11.95 -5.31
CA ILE A 169 -9.41 -11.05 -6.47
C ILE A 169 -9.06 -11.86 -7.72
N ASP A 170 -9.86 -11.71 -8.77
CA ASP A 170 -9.60 -12.26 -10.11
C ASP A 170 -9.67 -11.14 -11.17
N GLY A 171 -8.50 -10.72 -11.63
CA GLY A 171 -8.28 -9.84 -12.79
C GLY A 171 -7.49 -10.54 -13.89
N GLY A 172 -7.61 -11.88 -14.00
CA GLY A 172 -6.87 -12.71 -14.96
C GLY A 172 -5.35 -12.63 -14.79
N THR A 173 -4.62 -12.38 -15.88
CA THR A 173 -3.15 -12.32 -15.86
C THR A 173 -2.57 -11.04 -15.25
N LYS A 174 -3.42 -10.03 -14.98
CA LYS A 174 -2.95 -8.72 -14.50
C LYS A 174 -2.97 -8.58 -12.99
N LEU A 175 -3.90 -9.24 -12.31
CA LEU A 175 -4.07 -9.15 -10.87
C LEU A 175 -4.78 -10.42 -10.39
N SER A 176 -4.21 -11.10 -9.40
CA SER A 176 -4.83 -12.25 -8.75
C SER A 176 -4.45 -12.29 -7.28
N LEU A 177 -5.43 -12.52 -6.42
CA LEU A 177 -5.22 -12.79 -5.00
C LEU A 177 -6.19 -13.89 -4.57
N GLN A 178 -5.67 -14.97 -4.02
CA GLN A 178 -6.49 -16.09 -3.53
C GLN A 178 -6.21 -16.29 -2.03
N PRO A 179 -7.15 -16.84 -1.25
CA PRO A 179 -6.95 -17.01 0.19
C PRO A 179 -5.70 -17.84 0.52
N ASN A 180 -4.96 -17.40 1.53
CA ASN A 180 -3.74 -18.05 2.05
C ASN A 180 -2.63 -18.30 1.02
N VAL A 181 -2.57 -17.51 -0.07
CA VAL A 181 -1.47 -17.56 -1.03
C VAL A 181 -0.94 -16.18 -1.38
N VAL A 182 0.34 -16.14 -1.74
CA VAL A 182 0.93 -14.96 -2.39
C VAL A 182 0.24 -14.78 -3.74
N GLY A 183 -0.36 -13.62 -3.95
CA GLY A 183 -0.98 -13.23 -5.20
C GLY A 183 0.03 -12.82 -6.27
N SER A 184 -0.48 -12.34 -7.39
CA SER A 184 0.30 -11.77 -8.47
C SER A 184 -0.29 -10.45 -8.95
N VAL A 185 0.57 -9.55 -9.38
CA VAL A 185 0.18 -8.31 -10.05
C VAL A 185 1.17 -7.99 -11.17
N THR A 186 0.68 -7.52 -12.31
CA THR A 186 1.51 -7.06 -13.42
C THR A 186 1.56 -5.53 -13.42
N LEU A 187 2.75 -4.96 -13.19
CA LEU A 187 3.00 -3.52 -13.25
C LEU A 187 4.00 -3.24 -14.37
N ASN A 188 3.71 -2.27 -15.24
CA ASN A 188 4.58 -1.92 -16.38
C ASN A 188 5.00 -3.16 -17.21
N ASN A 189 4.05 -4.07 -17.45
CA ASN A 189 4.26 -5.35 -18.16
C ASN A 189 5.27 -6.31 -17.49
N GLN A 190 5.60 -6.12 -16.21
CA GLN A 190 6.41 -7.04 -15.43
C GLN A 190 5.58 -7.69 -14.31
N PRO A 191 5.75 -9.00 -14.06
CA PRO A 191 5.08 -9.68 -12.97
C PRO A 191 5.75 -9.40 -11.62
N TYR A 192 4.93 -9.23 -10.60
CA TYR A 192 5.30 -9.08 -9.19
C TYR A 192 4.49 -10.06 -8.35
N SER A 193 5.09 -10.52 -7.26
CA SER A 193 4.39 -11.14 -6.14
C SER A 193 3.60 -10.07 -5.40
N LEU A 194 2.34 -10.37 -5.10
CA LEU A 194 1.44 -9.53 -4.30
C LEU A 194 1.25 -10.19 -2.94
N ILE A 195 1.75 -9.57 -1.88
CA ILE A 195 1.77 -10.15 -0.53
C ILE A 195 0.97 -9.22 0.39
N PRO A 196 -0.30 -9.52 0.70
CA PRO A 196 -1.07 -8.70 1.62
C PRO A 196 -0.48 -8.81 3.02
N PHE A 197 -0.48 -7.70 3.75
CA PHE A 197 -0.06 -7.68 5.16
C PHE A 197 -1.06 -6.96 6.08
N ALA A 198 -1.95 -6.14 5.51
CA ALA A 198 -2.99 -5.44 6.24
C ALA A 198 -4.27 -5.34 5.39
N ILE A 199 -5.42 -5.60 6.01
CA ILE A 199 -6.75 -5.31 5.44
C ILE A 199 -7.47 -4.24 6.27
N VAL A 200 -7.96 -3.18 5.62
CA VAL A 200 -8.84 -2.18 6.23
C VAL A 200 -10.23 -2.31 5.64
N ASP A 201 -11.21 -2.59 6.48
CA ASP A 201 -12.62 -2.58 6.08
C ASP A 201 -13.24 -1.20 6.34
N CYS A 202 -13.39 -0.44 5.29
CA CYS A 202 -14.06 0.87 5.28
C CYS A 202 -15.46 0.82 4.65
N SER A 203 -16.13 -0.34 4.70
CA SER A 203 -17.51 -0.49 4.17
C SER A 203 -18.49 0.49 4.83
N ASN A 204 -18.20 0.94 6.06
CA ASN A 204 -19.00 1.90 6.81
C ASN A 204 -18.25 3.22 7.10
N CYS A 205 -17.15 3.50 6.40
CA CYS A 205 -16.39 4.73 6.60
C CYS A 205 -17.04 5.93 5.92
N GLY A 206 -17.54 6.85 6.74
CA GLY A 206 -18.09 8.13 6.29
C GLY A 206 -19.40 8.01 5.50
N SER A 207 -19.92 9.15 5.04
CA SER A 207 -21.16 9.27 4.27
C SER A 207 -20.99 8.94 2.78
N SER A 208 -19.99 8.13 2.41
CA SER A 208 -19.58 8.00 1.02
C SER A 208 -20.74 7.49 0.15
N VAL A 209 -21.13 8.31 -0.84
CA VAL A 209 -22.13 8.01 -1.88
C VAL A 209 -21.85 6.72 -2.66
N ASN A 210 -20.66 6.13 -2.47
CA ASN A 210 -20.18 4.93 -3.15
C ASN A 210 -20.25 3.65 -2.29
N GLY A 211 -20.85 3.71 -1.09
CA GLY A 211 -21.12 2.54 -0.25
C GLY A 211 -19.92 1.94 0.47
N GLY A 212 -18.85 2.72 0.68
CA GLY A 212 -17.64 2.27 1.35
C GLY A 212 -16.69 1.45 0.47
N TRP A 213 -15.58 1.02 1.06
CA TRP A 213 -14.53 0.27 0.36
C TRP A 213 -13.79 -0.67 1.31
N VAL A 214 -13.08 -1.65 0.75
CA VAL A 214 -12.08 -2.46 1.45
C VAL A 214 -10.71 -2.13 0.87
N GLU A 215 -9.69 -2.04 1.71
CA GLU A 215 -8.31 -1.81 1.32
C GLU A 215 -7.47 -3.07 1.55
N VAL A 216 -6.67 -3.45 0.55
CA VAL A 216 -5.67 -4.52 0.67
C VAL A 216 -4.29 -3.89 0.59
N HIS A 217 -3.66 -3.72 1.75
CA HIS A 217 -2.33 -3.13 1.91
C HIS A 217 -1.31 -4.24 1.71
N SER A 218 -0.41 -4.02 0.75
CA SER A 218 0.40 -5.10 0.20
C SER A 218 1.86 -4.71 -0.01
N VAL A 219 2.74 -5.68 0.21
CA VAL A 219 4.10 -5.69 -0.32
C VAL A 219 4.04 -6.25 -1.73
N ILE A 220 4.58 -5.50 -2.69
CA ILE A 220 4.67 -5.88 -4.09
C ILE A 220 6.14 -6.11 -4.42
N SER A 221 6.55 -7.36 -4.64
CA SER A 221 7.97 -7.73 -4.79
C SER A 221 8.24 -8.41 -6.12
N SER A 222 9.37 -8.09 -6.75
CA SER A 222 9.85 -8.81 -7.93
C SER A 222 11.32 -9.18 -7.77
N LYS A 223 11.59 -10.50 -7.74
CA LYS A 223 12.96 -11.04 -7.75
C LYS A 223 13.70 -10.68 -9.03
N LYS A 224 12.99 -10.68 -10.17
CA LYS A 224 13.56 -10.36 -11.48
C LYS A 224 13.95 -8.88 -11.59
N ALA A 225 13.08 -7.98 -11.14
CA ALA A 225 13.36 -6.55 -11.14
C ALA A 225 14.22 -6.11 -9.94
N ASN A 226 14.53 -7.02 -9.01
CA ASN A 226 15.19 -6.74 -7.74
C ASN A 226 14.61 -5.50 -7.04
N ASN A 227 13.28 -5.46 -6.89
CA ASN A 227 12.58 -4.30 -6.34
C ASN A 227 11.45 -4.71 -5.40
N VAL A 228 11.15 -3.82 -4.46
CA VAL A 228 10.05 -3.92 -3.50
C VAL A 228 9.26 -2.61 -3.53
N CYS A 229 7.94 -2.73 -3.49
CA CYS A 229 7.02 -1.63 -3.35
C CYS A 229 6.01 -1.90 -2.25
N LEU A 230 5.43 -0.83 -1.73
CA LEU A 230 4.18 -0.83 -0.98
C LEU A 230 3.08 -0.30 -1.87
N GLY A 231 1.86 -0.77 -1.67
CA GLY A 231 0.69 -0.24 -2.35
C GLY A 231 -0.60 -0.69 -1.69
N ILE A 232 -1.66 0.09 -1.93
CA ILE A 232 -2.99 -0.15 -1.38
C ILE A 232 -3.96 -0.39 -2.53
N PHE A 233 -4.58 -1.57 -2.55
CA PHE A 233 -5.63 -1.89 -3.50
C PHE A 233 -6.98 -1.54 -2.89
N TYR A 234 -7.72 -0.64 -3.53
CA TYR A 234 -9.06 -0.21 -3.12
C TYR A 234 -10.11 -1.02 -3.88
N LEU A 235 -10.97 -1.70 -3.12
CA LEU A 235 -12.07 -2.53 -3.59
C LEU A 235 -13.38 -1.85 -3.18
N PRO A 236 -14.09 -1.17 -4.10
CA PRO A 236 -15.39 -0.58 -3.79
C PRO A 236 -16.39 -1.63 -3.27
N VAL A 237 -17.23 -1.33 -2.28
CA VAL A 237 -18.22 -2.33 -1.84
C VAL A 237 -19.36 -2.46 -2.85
N ILE A 238 -19.73 -1.37 -3.51
CA ILE A 238 -20.76 -1.35 -4.55
C ILE A 238 -20.13 -1.64 -5.91
N HIS A 239 -20.75 -2.58 -6.62
CA HIS A 239 -20.28 -3.34 -7.78
C HIS A 239 -19.80 -2.53 -9.00
N THR A 240 -18.60 -1.94 -8.92
CA THR A 240 -17.79 -1.73 -10.11
C THR A 240 -16.69 -2.79 -10.12
N PRO A 241 -16.51 -3.57 -11.21
CA PRO A 241 -15.44 -4.56 -11.34
C PRO A 241 -14.08 -3.88 -11.59
N SER A 242 -13.74 -2.93 -10.73
CA SER A 242 -12.59 -2.06 -10.88
C SER A 242 -11.90 -1.92 -9.53
N ILE A 243 -10.63 -2.33 -9.49
CA ILE A 243 -9.75 -2.16 -8.34
C ILE A 243 -8.74 -1.08 -8.68
N SER A 244 -8.60 -0.05 -7.83
CA SER A 244 -7.51 0.94 -7.97
C SER A 244 -6.33 0.56 -7.07
N LEU A 245 -5.13 0.61 -7.63
CA LEU A 245 -3.89 0.55 -6.88
C LEU A 245 -3.41 1.99 -6.64
N GLU A 246 -3.41 2.39 -5.37
CA GLU A 246 -3.07 3.73 -4.91
C GLU A 246 -1.91 3.69 -3.90
N TYR A 247 -1.39 4.86 -3.56
CA TYR A 247 -0.27 5.02 -2.62
C TYR A 247 0.94 4.14 -2.92
N VAL A 248 1.18 3.85 -4.20
CA VAL A 248 2.31 3.00 -4.60
C VAL A 248 3.62 3.71 -4.36
N ASN A 249 4.46 3.12 -3.53
CA ASN A 249 5.81 3.60 -3.26
C ASN A 249 6.78 2.46 -3.51
N CYS A 250 7.60 2.59 -4.54
CA CYS A 250 8.59 1.59 -4.92
C CYS A 250 9.98 2.10 -4.54
N PHE A 251 10.83 1.22 -4.00
CA PHE A 251 12.11 1.63 -3.42
C PHE A 251 13.19 1.98 -4.46
N SER A 252 12.94 1.77 -5.75
CA SER A 252 13.93 1.99 -6.82
C SER A 252 13.42 2.82 -8.01
N TYR A 253 12.12 3.08 -8.12
CA TYR A 253 11.53 3.89 -9.20
C TYR A 253 10.10 4.28 -8.84
N ASN A 254 9.47 5.15 -9.63
CA ASN A 254 8.08 5.55 -9.41
C ASN A 254 7.11 4.70 -10.22
N VAL A 255 6.02 4.28 -9.58
CA VAL A 255 4.86 3.64 -10.24
C VAL A 255 3.67 4.56 -10.10
N SER A 256 3.08 4.92 -11.24
CA SER A 256 1.83 5.67 -11.26
C SER A 256 0.67 4.81 -10.77
N ARG A 257 -0.40 5.47 -10.31
CA ARG A 257 -1.69 4.83 -10.02
C ARG A 257 -2.11 3.92 -11.18
N GLN A 258 -2.65 2.75 -10.86
CA GLN A 258 -3.20 1.83 -11.85
C GLN A 258 -4.62 1.42 -11.50
N THR A 259 -5.39 1.01 -12.50
CA THR A 259 -6.73 0.46 -12.33
C THR A 259 -6.79 -0.88 -13.05
N PHE A 260 -7.40 -1.86 -12.38
CA PHE A 260 -7.53 -3.23 -12.86
C PHE A 260 -9.01 -3.55 -13.04
N SER A 261 -9.38 -4.10 -14.19
CA SER A 261 -10.67 -4.77 -14.35
C SER A 261 -10.58 -6.11 -13.65
N ALA A 262 -11.30 -6.27 -12.54
CA ALA A 262 -11.25 -7.48 -11.72
C ALA A 262 -12.58 -7.71 -10.99
N THR A 263 -12.91 -8.97 -10.76
CA THR A 263 -13.95 -9.37 -9.80
C THR A 263 -13.30 -9.65 -8.45
N TYR A 264 -14.06 -9.52 -7.38
CA TYR A 264 -13.57 -9.85 -6.04
C TYR A 264 -14.69 -10.29 -5.12
N THR A 265 -14.31 -11.11 -4.15
CA THR A 265 -15.19 -11.59 -3.08
C THR A 265 -14.60 -11.19 -1.74
N ILE A 266 -15.35 -10.40 -0.99
CA ILE A 266 -15.00 -10.00 0.39
C ILE A 266 -15.50 -11.09 1.35
N PRO A 267 -14.62 -11.75 2.13
CA PRO A 267 -15.02 -12.76 3.09
C PRO A 267 -16.00 -12.20 4.13
N SER A 268 -17.02 -12.97 4.51
CA SER A 268 -17.98 -12.52 5.52
C SER A 268 -17.34 -12.31 6.91
N ASN A 269 -16.30 -13.09 7.23
CA ASN A 269 -15.51 -12.95 8.46
C ASN A 269 -14.54 -11.75 8.43
N LEU A 270 -14.37 -11.08 7.28
CA LEU A 270 -13.61 -9.83 7.21
C LEU A 270 -14.30 -8.73 8.01
N LYS A 271 -15.64 -8.72 8.00
CA LYS A 271 -16.48 -7.74 8.70
C LYS A 271 -16.33 -7.77 10.22
N SER A 272 -15.84 -8.89 10.79
CA SER A 272 -15.57 -9.02 12.23
C SER A 272 -14.16 -8.61 12.65
N LEU A 273 -13.24 -8.42 11.69
CA LEU A 273 -11.90 -7.87 11.93
C LEU A 273 -11.90 -6.34 11.86
N GLN A 274 -13.09 -5.71 11.92
CA GLN A 274 -13.25 -4.29 12.21
C GLN A 274 -12.33 -3.91 13.36
N LEU A 275 -11.30 -3.15 13.03
CA LEU A 275 -10.62 -2.33 14.00
C LEU A 275 -11.69 -1.51 14.71
N LEU A 276 -11.87 -1.80 16.00
CA LEU A 276 -11.99 -0.81 17.06
C LEU A 276 -12.47 0.53 16.51
N SER A 277 -13.78 0.62 16.31
CA SER A 277 -14.55 1.70 15.66
C SER A 277 -14.48 3.06 16.37
N ASN A 278 -13.42 3.31 17.14
CA ASN A 278 -13.11 4.62 17.70
C ASN A 278 -12.41 5.55 16.71
N VAL A 279 -12.35 5.19 15.42
CA VAL A 279 -12.19 6.20 14.37
C VAL A 279 -13.53 6.94 14.32
N PRO A 280 -13.63 8.19 14.85
CA PRO A 280 -14.89 8.92 14.81
C PRO A 280 -15.38 8.94 13.36
N PRO A 281 -16.68 8.70 13.09
CA PRO A 281 -17.22 8.69 11.74
C PRO A 281 -16.86 10.01 11.06
N ILE A 282 -15.89 9.95 10.16
CA ILE A 282 -15.35 11.16 9.56
C ILE A 282 -16.29 11.56 8.43
N GLY A 283 -16.91 12.73 8.57
CA GLY A 283 -17.74 13.34 7.52
C GLY A 283 -16.95 13.81 6.29
N ALA A 284 -15.68 13.45 6.17
CA ALA A 284 -14.89 13.63 4.97
C ALA A 284 -15.10 12.41 4.09
N THR A 285 -15.74 12.62 2.94
CA THR A 285 -15.47 11.77 1.78
C THR A 285 -13.94 11.71 1.66
N PRO A 286 -13.30 10.53 1.50
CA PRO A 286 -11.95 10.53 0.95
C PRO A 286 -11.98 11.45 -0.27
N PRO A 287 -10.95 12.26 -0.56
CA PRO A 287 -10.92 13.03 -1.80
C PRO A 287 -11.34 12.04 -2.88
N LEU A 288 -12.52 12.26 -3.48
CA LEU A 288 -13.08 11.34 -4.46
C LEU A 288 -11.92 11.02 -5.39
N PRO A 289 -11.66 9.75 -5.73
CA PRO A 289 -10.54 9.38 -6.58
C PRO A 289 -10.56 10.36 -7.74
N PHE A 290 -9.59 11.29 -7.76
CA PHE A 290 -9.70 12.57 -8.46
C PHE A 290 -10.47 12.35 -9.75
N GLN A 291 -11.73 12.82 -9.83
CA GLN A 291 -12.43 12.81 -11.11
C GLN A 291 -11.54 13.64 -12.00
N GLY A 292 -10.90 12.99 -12.98
CA GLY A 292 -9.78 13.55 -13.69
C GLY A 292 -10.09 14.97 -14.12
N LEU A 293 -9.29 15.93 -13.65
CA LEU A 293 -9.09 17.16 -14.38
C LEU A 293 -8.59 16.72 -15.76
N ARG A 294 -9.51 16.61 -16.71
CA ARG A 294 -9.16 16.73 -18.12
C ARG A 294 -8.55 18.12 -18.25
N ALA A 295 -7.22 18.19 -18.24
CA ALA A 295 -6.54 19.32 -18.80
C ALA A 295 -7.06 19.47 -20.24
N LYS A 296 -7.87 20.52 -20.48
CA LYS A 296 -8.02 21.04 -21.82
C LYS A 296 -6.63 21.53 -22.21
N LEU A 297 -5.92 20.75 -23.00
CA LEU A 297 -4.86 21.27 -23.85
C LEU A 297 -5.56 22.23 -24.83
N SER A 298 -5.41 23.52 -24.58
CA SER A 298 -5.49 24.56 -25.60
C SER A 298 -4.17 24.63 -26.33
#